data_AF-A0A356FVH7-F1
#
_entry.id   AF-A0A356FVH7-F1
#
_cell.length_a   1.000
_cell.length_b   1.000
_cell.length_c   1.000
_cell.angle_alpha   90.00
_cell.angle_beta   90.00
_cell.angle_gamma   90.00
#
_symmetry.space_group_name_H-M   'P 1'
#
loop_
_entity.id
_entity.type
_entity.pdbx_description
1 polymer ?
#
loop_
_entity_poly.entity_id
_entity_poly.type
_entity_poly.pdbx_seq_one_letter_code
_entity_poly.pdbx_strand_id
1 'polypeptide(L)'
;MILFKAGAPTRRGGLMRMLRHCLDFPRVKCYSTCIKSLNKGKQTPDILIHAHVYYPELWDELADCIDNIDQSFDLYVTTVCSDDSLIRKITDRFAGAKILVCENKGFDIAPFFKVLDSVDLDSYRYLIKIHTKSNISQKIFLNGYDVFSAKWRNSLL
;
A
#
# COMPACT_ATOMS: atom_id res chain seq x y z
N MET A 1 -8.62 -2.61 4.18
CA MET A 1 -8.43 -1.81 2.96
C MET A 1 -8.37 -0.35 3.33
N ILE A 2 -7.31 0.36 2.95
CA ILE A 2 -7.18 1.81 3.11
C ILE A 2 -6.99 2.40 1.71
N LEU A 3 -7.87 3.32 1.32
CA LEU A 3 -7.78 4.04 0.06
C LEU A 3 -7.14 5.41 0.30
N PHE A 4 -6.06 5.69 -0.41
CA PHE A 4 -5.41 6.98 -0.46
C PHE A 4 -5.70 7.63 -1.82
N LYS A 5 -6.05 8.91 -1.81
CA LYS A 5 -6.03 9.73 -3.03
C LYS A 5 -4.60 10.18 -3.25
N ALA A 6 -3.97 9.73 -4.32
CA ALA A 6 -2.64 10.20 -4.68
C ALA A 6 -2.72 11.70 -5.00
N GLY A 7 -1.70 12.45 -4.57
CA GLY A 7 -1.58 13.86 -4.91
C GLY A 7 -1.58 14.05 -6.42
N ALA A 8 -2.18 15.14 -6.91
CA ALA A 8 -2.11 15.42 -8.34
C ALA A 8 -0.65 15.64 -8.76
N PRO A 9 -0.22 15.16 -9.95
CA PRO A 9 1.15 15.31 -10.42
C PRO A 9 1.59 16.77 -10.34
N THR A 10 2.57 17.04 -9.48
CA THR A 10 3.08 18.39 -9.33
C THR A 10 4.09 18.64 -10.45
N ARG A 11 3.73 19.49 -11.41
CA ARG A 11 4.68 19.93 -12.45
C ARG A 11 5.78 20.78 -11.82
N ARG A 12 6.86 20.15 -11.38
CA ARG A 12 8.21 20.73 -11.32
C ARG A 12 9.24 19.60 -11.38
N GLY A 13 9.80 19.40 -12.57
CA GLY A 13 11.04 18.66 -12.73
C GLY A 13 12.14 19.31 -11.89
N GLY A 14 12.89 18.50 -11.16
CA GLY A 14 13.96 18.96 -10.30
C GLY A 14 14.52 17.81 -9.47
N LEU A 15 15.59 17.20 -9.99
CA LEU A 15 16.50 16.30 -9.30
C LEU A 15 16.75 16.74 -7.84
N MET A 16 16.30 15.97 -6.84
CA MET A 16 16.71 16.19 -5.44
C MET A 16 17.05 14.87 -4.74
N ARG A 17 18.35 14.58 -4.87
CA ARG A 17 19.23 13.85 -3.95
C ARG A 17 18.78 13.93 -2.48
N MET A 18 18.30 12.81 -1.92
CA MET A 18 17.94 12.72 -0.51
C MET A 18 19.18 12.35 0.33
N LEU A 19 19.84 13.36 0.90
CA LEU A 19 20.77 13.22 2.02
C LEU A 19 20.09 13.79 3.27
N ARG A 20 20.05 12.96 4.33
CA ARG A 20 20.10 13.30 5.78
C ARG A 20 19.64 14.71 6.20
N HIS A 21 18.57 14.82 6.98
CA HIS A 21 18.62 15.03 8.44
C HIS A 21 17.21 15.24 9.03
N CYS A 22 17.09 14.79 10.27
CA CYS A 22 16.01 14.94 11.26
C CYS A 22 15.32 16.31 11.38
N LEU A 23 14.06 16.22 11.82
CA LEU A 23 13.28 17.15 12.69
C LEU A 23 13.00 18.56 12.15
N ASP A 24 11.76 18.79 11.73
CA ASP A 24 10.88 19.86 12.24
C ASP A 24 9.55 19.86 11.48
N PHE A 25 8.44 19.66 12.20
CA PHE A 25 7.07 19.80 11.68
C PHE A 25 6.54 21.20 12.02
N PRO A 26 6.25 22.06 11.01
CA PRO A 26 5.30 23.16 11.20
C PRO A 26 4.06 23.00 10.32
N ARG A 27 2.90 22.93 10.99
CA ARG A 27 1.52 23.28 10.57
C ARG A 27 1.21 23.30 9.08
N VAL A 28 0.46 22.31 8.60
CA VAL A 28 -0.14 22.35 7.26
C VAL A 28 -1.42 23.21 7.29
N LYS A 29 -1.36 24.40 6.69
CA LYS A 29 -2.52 25.21 6.31
C LYS A 29 -3.19 24.61 5.08
N CYS A 30 -4.53 24.61 5.12
CA CYS A 30 -5.42 24.29 4.01
C CYS A 30 -5.11 25.18 2.78
N TYR A 31 -5.08 24.58 1.58
CA TYR A 31 -5.23 25.32 0.32
C TYR A 31 -6.19 24.60 -0.62
N SER A 32 -7.35 25.23 -0.80
CA SER A 32 -8.23 25.07 -1.94
C SER A 32 -7.63 25.81 -3.14
N THR A 33 -7.50 25.16 -4.31
CA THR A 33 -7.60 25.83 -5.63
C THR A 33 -7.82 24.77 -6.72
N CYS A 34 -8.82 24.99 -7.57
CA CYS A 34 -9.13 24.20 -8.76
C CYS A 34 -7.94 24.12 -9.72
N ILE A 35 -7.65 22.93 -10.27
CA ILE A 35 -6.77 22.80 -11.45
C ILE A 35 -7.57 22.19 -12.60
N LYS A 36 -7.76 23.03 -13.62
CA LYS A 36 -8.35 22.74 -14.92
C LYS A 36 -7.36 21.98 -15.81
N SER A 37 -7.90 21.08 -16.62
CA SER A 37 -7.34 20.46 -17.83
C SER A 37 -6.18 19.47 -17.65
N LEU A 38 -6.51 18.17 -17.66
CA LEU A 38 -5.55 17.09 -17.91
C LEU A 38 -5.37 16.90 -19.42
N ASN A 39 -4.17 17.18 -19.93
CA ASN A 39 -3.77 16.82 -21.28
C ASN A 39 -3.63 15.30 -21.41
N LYS A 40 -4.28 14.74 -22.44
CA LYS A 40 -4.14 13.34 -22.89
C LYS A 40 -2.68 13.05 -23.25
N GLY A 41 -2.05 12.08 -22.58
CA GLY A 41 -0.69 11.68 -22.95
C GLY A 41 0.02 10.76 -21.95
N LYS A 42 -0.56 9.57 -21.73
CA LYS A 42 0.01 8.25 -21.37
C LYS A 42 -1.12 7.52 -20.62
N GLN A 43 -1.63 6.42 -21.17
CA GLN A 43 -2.65 5.59 -20.50
C GLN A 43 -1.95 4.77 -19.41
N THR A 44 -1.42 5.43 -18.39
CA THR A 44 -1.00 4.72 -17.17
C THR A 44 -2.25 4.30 -16.42
N PRO A 45 -2.27 3.12 -15.78
CA PRO A 45 -3.37 2.73 -14.93
C PRO A 45 -3.59 3.80 -13.85
N ASP A 46 -4.86 4.15 -13.61
CA ASP A 46 -5.22 5.22 -12.67
C ASP A 46 -5.00 4.80 -11.20
N ILE A 47 -4.85 3.49 -10.97
CA ILE A 47 -4.85 2.89 -9.64
C ILE A 47 -3.55 2.12 -9.42
N LEU A 48 -2.89 2.40 -8.29
CA LEU A 48 -1.85 1.55 -7.72
C LEU A 48 -2.46 0.71 -6.61
N ILE A 49 -2.34 -0.62 -6.68
CA ILE A 49 -2.73 -1.53 -5.61
C ILE A 49 -1.47 -2.06 -4.96
N HIS A 50 -1.32 -1.81 -3.67
CA HIS A 50 -0.34 -2.48 -2.82
C HIS A 50 -1.03 -3.57 -2.00
N ALA A 51 -0.70 -4.82 -2.29
CA ALA A 51 -1.13 -5.99 -1.55
C ALA A 51 0.01 -6.52 -0.67
N HIS A 52 -0.15 -6.47 0.65
CA HIS A 52 0.79 -7.08 1.58
C HIS A 52 0.30 -8.46 2.03
N VAL A 53 0.93 -9.52 1.54
CA VAL A 53 0.58 -10.92 1.80
C VAL A 53 1.54 -11.47 2.86
N TYR A 54 1.10 -11.40 4.12
CA TYR A 54 1.81 -12.05 5.22
C TYR A 54 1.38 -13.51 5.40
N TYR A 55 0.15 -13.83 4.99
CA TYR A 55 -0.52 -15.11 5.12
C TYR A 55 -0.83 -15.65 3.71
N PRO A 56 0.08 -16.45 3.11
CA PRO A 56 -0.07 -16.95 1.74
C PRO A 56 -1.36 -17.73 1.49
N GLU A 57 -1.89 -18.40 2.50
CA GLU A 57 -3.14 -19.17 2.45
C GLU A 57 -4.37 -18.29 2.19
N LEU A 58 -4.28 -16.98 2.47
CA LEU A 58 -5.35 -16.00 2.22
C LEU A 58 -5.19 -15.29 0.87
N TRP A 59 -4.22 -15.68 0.05
CA TRP A 59 -3.97 -15.04 -1.24
C TRP A 59 -5.18 -15.17 -2.19
N ASP A 60 -5.77 -16.36 -2.28
CA ASP A 60 -6.84 -16.61 -3.27
C ASP A 60 -8.08 -15.73 -2.97
N GLU A 61 -8.47 -15.57 -1.70
CA GLU A 61 -9.53 -14.65 -1.28
C GLU A 61 -9.18 -13.18 -1.57
N LEU A 62 -7.93 -12.78 -1.33
CA LEU A 62 -7.46 -11.42 -1.60
C LEU A 62 -7.47 -11.14 -3.11
N ALA A 63 -7.04 -12.10 -3.93
CA ALA A 63 -7.03 -12.02 -5.38
C ALA A 63 -8.44 -11.84 -5.93
N ASP A 64 -9.41 -12.61 -5.44
CA ASP A 64 -10.82 -12.45 -5.83
C ASP A 64 -11.36 -11.06 -5.48
N CYS A 65 -10.93 -10.46 -4.37
CA CYS A 65 -11.28 -9.07 -4.04
C CYS A 65 -10.66 -8.07 -5.04
N ILE A 66 -9.43 -8.31 -5.50
CA ILE A 66 -8.73 -7.45 -6.48
C ILE A 66 -9.40 -7.57 -7.85
N ASP A 67 -9.83 -8.77 -8.26
CA ASP A 67 -10.50 -9.00 -9.55
C ASP A 67 -11.84 -8.27 -9.70
N ASN A 68 -12.47 -7.88 -8.59
CA ASN A 68 -13.68 -7.05 -8.61
C ASN A 68 -13.41 -5.58 -8.96
N ILE A 69 -12.16 -5.18 -9.22
CA ILE A 69 -11.79 -3.82 -9.60
C ILE A 69 -11.76 -3.73 -11.13
N ASP A 70 -12.82 -3.17 -11.72
CA ASP A 70 -12.99 -3.06 -13.18
C ASP A 70 -12.03 -2.07 -13.86
N GLN A 71 -11.38 -1.18 -13.09
CA GLN A 71 -10.46 -0.18 -13.65
C GLN A 71 -9.06 -0.75 -13.84
N SER A 72 -8.28 -0.21 -14.79
CA SER A 72 -6.89 -0.58 -14.95
C SER A 72 -6.07 -0.22 -13.70
N PHE A 73 -5.30 -1.18 -13.21
CA PHE A 73 -4.43 -1.01 -12.04
C PHE A 73 -3.04 -1.60 -12.27
N ASP A 74 -2.05 -1.06 -11.56
CA ASP A 74 -0.77 -1.71 -11.33
C ASP A 74 -0.81 -2.42 -9.97
N LEU A 75 -0.42 -3.70 -9.94
CA LEU A 75 -0.40 -4.50 -8.72
C LEU A 75 1.02 -4.69 -8.20
N TYR A 76 1.27 -4.21 -6.99
CA TYR A 76 2.48 -4.49 -6.23
C TYR A 76 2.15 -5.41 -5.07
N VAL A 77 2.74 -6.60 -5.07
CA VAL A 77 2.60 -7.58 -3.99
C VAL A 77 3.87 -7.59 -3.16
N THR A 78 3.73 -7.46 -1.84
CA THR A 78 4.84 -7.66 -0.90
C THR A 78 4.54 -8.89 -0.06
N THR A 79 5.54 -9.74 0.15
CA THR A 79 5.41 -10.95 0.97
C THR A 79 6.65 -11.15 1.83
N VAL A 80 6.49 -11.81 2.98
CA VAL A 80 7.62 -12.26 3.82
C VAL A 80 8.08 -13.66 3.45
N CYS A 81 7.30 -14.36 2.63
CA CYS A 81 7.55 -15.72 2.18
C CYS A 81 8.09 -15.71 0.75
N SER A 82 9.26 -16.30 0.54
CA SER A 82 9.86 -16.51 -0.78
C SER A 82 9.42 -17.82 -1.43
N ASP A 83 8.20 -18.29 -1.12
CA ASP A 83 7.69 -19.55 -1.67
C ASP A 83 7.31 -19.38 -3.15
N ASP A 84 7.93 -20.21 -4.00
CA ASP A 84 7.67 -20.27 -5.44
C ASP A 84 6.20 -20.56 -5.75
N SER A 85 5.49 -21.29 -4.88
CA SER A 85 4.09 -21.62 -5.09
C SER A 85 3.20 -20.36 -5.05
N LEU A 86 3.44 -19.48 -4.08
CA LEU A 86 2.74 -18.20 -3.96
C LEU A 86 3.10 -17.27 -5.13
N ILE A 87 4.39 -17.19 -5.48
CA ILE A 87 4.85 -16.35 -6.59
C ILE A 87 4.15 -16.77 -7.89
N ARG A 88 4.10 -18.07 -8.18
CA ARG A 88 3.39 -18.61 -9.36
C ARG A 88 1.91 -18.28 -9.33
N LYS A 89 1.22 -18.49 -8.20
CA LYS A 89 -0.20 -18.13 -8.05
C LYS A 89 -0.45 -16.65 -8.36
N ILE A 90 0.43 -15.77 -7.90
CA ILE A 90 0.32 -14.33 -8.17
C ILE A 90 0.53 -14.05 -9.65
N THR A 91 1.60 -14.58 -10.26
CA THR A 91 1.94 -14.29 -11.66
C THR A 91 0.98 -14.91 -12.66
N ASP A 92 0.43 -16.10 -12.35
CA ASP A 92 -0.53 -16.78 -13.22
C ASP A 92 -1.87 -16.02 -13.26
N ARG A 93 -2.28 -15.43 -12.14
CA ARG A 93 -3.50 -14.62 -12.05
C ARG A 93 -3.29 -13.18 -12.53
N PHE A 94 -2.15 -12.60 -12.20
CA PHE A 94 -1.79 -11.23 -12.52
C PHE A 94 -0.40 -11.18 -13.15
N ALA A 95 -0.33 -11.41 -14.47
CA ALA A 95 0.95 -11.46 -15.21
C ALA A 95 1.79 -10.18 -15.11
N GLY A 96 1.16 -9.02 -14.85
CA GLY A 96 1.82 -7.73 -14.65
C GLY A 96 2.21 -7.42 -13.19
N ALA A 97 1.93 -8.31 -12.23
CA ALA A 97 2.19 -8.05 -10.82
C ALA A 97 3.69 -7.97 -10.51
N LYS A 98 4.06 -6.96 -9.73
CA LYS A 98 5.43 -6.80 -9.22
C LYS A 98 5.51 -7.35 -7.80
N ILE A 99 6.36 -8.34 -7.59
CA ILE A 99 6.48 -9.05 -6.32
C ILE A 99 7.77 -8.63 -5.60
N LEU A 100 7.66 -8.24 -4.33
CA LEU A 100 8.79 -7.88 -3.48
C LEU A 100 8.79 -8.76 -2.23
N VAL A 101 9.82 -9.60 -2.09
CA VAL A 101 10.07 -10.34 -0.85
C VAL A 101 10.74 -9.41 0.16
N CYS A 102 10.16 -9.29 1.35
CA CYS A 102 10.61 -8.37 2.40
C CYS A 102 10.85 -9.13 3.71
N GLU A 103 11.80 -8.66 4.52
CA GLU A 103 11.90 -9.10 5.91
C GLU A 103 10.63 -8.74 6.70
N ASN A 104 10.27 -9.57 7.68
CA ASN A 104 9.19 -9.27 8.63
C ASN A 104 9.63 -8.24 9.68
N LYS A 105 10.00 -7.04 9.23
CA LYS A 105 10.37 -5.90 10.08
C LYS A 105 9.47 -4.72 9.73
N GLY A 106 8.88 -4.09 10.74
CA GLY A 106 7.92 -3.00 10.53
C GLY A 106 6.58 -3.45 9.93
N PHE A 107 6.25 -4.74 10.07
CA PHE A 107 4.98 -5.37 9.68
C PHE A 107 4.52 -4.94 8.27
N ASP A 108 3.32 -4.39 8.16
CA ASP A 108 2.71 -3.96 6.90
C ASP A 108 3.06 -2.51 6.50
N ILE A 109 3.84 -1.80 7.33
CA ILE A 109 4.23 -0.39 7.10
C ILE A 109 5.56 -0.30 6.34
N ALA A 110 6.60 -1.04 6.76
CA ALA A 110 7.90 -0.95 6.07
C ALA A 110 7.85 -1.45 4.61
N PRO A 111 7.19 -2.58 4.28
CA PRO A 111 7.00 -2.99 2.89
C PRO A 111 6.17 -1.99 2.07
N PHE A 112 5.24 -1.28 2.72
CA PHE A 112 4.46 -0.23 2.06
C PHE A 112 5.35 0.93 1.64
N PHE A 113 6.20 1.46 2.54
CA PHE A 113 7.16 2.51 2.16
C PHE A 113 8.11 2.06 1.04
N LYS A 114 8.60 0.82 1.07
CA LYS A 114 9.41 0.28 -0.03
C LYS A 114 8.70 0.33 -1.38
N VAL A 115 7.40 0.05 -1.40
CA VAL A 115 6.60 0.16 -2.63
C VAL A 115 6.45 1.61 -3.04
N LEU A 116 6.11 2.51 -2.11
CA LEU A 116 5.98 3.96 -2.40
C LEU A 116 7.27 4.55 -2.96
N ASP A 117 8.43 4.15 -2.43
CA ASP A 117 9.75 4.60 -2.89
C ASP A 117 10.12 4.04 -4.28
N SER A 118 9.43 2.98 -4.73
CA SER A 118 9.70 2.31 -6.01
C SER A 118 8.80 2.77 -7.16
N VAL A 119 7.83 3.64 -6.87
CA VAL A 119 6.86 4.16 -7.85
C VAL A 119 6.84 5.68 -7.89
N ASP A 120 6.47 6.23 -9.04
CA ASP A 120 6.10 7.63 -9.14
C ASP A 120 4.63 7.80 -8.79
N LEU A 121 4.33 8.20 -7.54
CA LEU A 121 2.95 8.34 -7.05
C LEU A 121 2.14 9.39 -7.82
N ASP A 122 2.81 10.38 -8.39
CA ASP A 122 2.21 11.44 -9.21
C ASP A 122 1.63 10.88 -10.53
N SER A 123 2.03 9.66 -10.93
CA SER A 123 1.49 8.94 -12.09
C SER A 123 0.16 8.23 -11.82
N TYR A 124 -0.27 8.13 -10.55
CA TYR A 124 -1.51 7.45 -10.16
C TYR A 124 -2.52 8.44 -9.59
N ARG A 125 -3.81 8.14 -9.74
CA ARG A 125 -4.89 8.93 -9.12
C ARG A 125 -5.29 8.36 -7.76
N TYR A 126 -5.21 7.04 -7.63
CA TYR A 126 -5.60 6.32 -6.43
C TYR A 126 -4.54 5.32 -6.02
N LEU A 127 -4.39 5.14 -4.72
CA LEU A 127 -3.56 4.11 -4.12
C LEU A 127 -4.43 3.30 -3.17
N ILE A 128 -4.53 2.00 -3.42
CA ILE A 128 -5.24 1.05 -2.57
C ILE A 128 -4.22 0.23 -1.80
N LYS A 129 -4.28 0.28 -0.47
CA LYS A 129 -3.52 -0.63 0.39
C LYS A 129 -4.43 -1.71 0.94
N ILE A 130 -4.11 -2.95 0.62
CA ILE A 130 -4.75 -4.15 1.15
C ILE A 130 -3.68 -5.05 1.76
N HIS A 131 -4.03 -5.79 2.80
CA HIS A 131 -3.12 -6.71 3.43
C HIS A 131 -3.89 -7.91 3.95
N THR A 132 -3.26 -9.08 3.95
CA THR A 132 -3.86 -10.23 4.62
C THR A 132 -3.84 -10.00 6.13
N LYS A 133 -4.84 -10.55 6.80
CA LYS A 133 -4.91 -10.55 8.26
C LYS A 133 -5.51 -11.88 8.66
N SER A 134 -4.76 -12.68 9.41
CA SER A 134 -5.30 -13.95 9.89
C SER A 134 -6.45 -13.71 10.86
N ASN A 135 -7.40 -14.63 10.85
CA ASN A 135 -8.48 -14.70 11.83
C ASN A 135 -8.03 -15.33 13.17
N ILE A 136 -6.71 -15.40 13.42
CA ILE A 136 -6.18 -16.01 14.64
C ILE A 136 -6.63 -15.16 15.84
N SER A 137 -7.58 -15.73 16.57
CA SER A 137 -8.24 -15.21 17.77
C SER A 137 -7.36 -15.34 19.02
N GLN A 138 -6.05 -15.13 18.89
CA GLN A 138 -5.18 -15.08 20.06
C GLN A 138 -5.30 -13.69 20.69
N LYS A 139 -5.76 -13.66 21.94
CA LYS A 139 -5.76 -12.43 22.74
C LYS A 139 -4.32 -11.95 22.87
N ILE A 140 -4.02 -10.82 22.23
CA ILE A 140 -2.72 -10.16 22.38
C ILE A 140 -2.88 -9.19 23.54
N PHE A 141 -2.15 -9.46 24.62
CA PHE A 141 -2.08 -8.55 25.77
C PHE A 141 -0.81 -7.71 25.68
N LEU A 142 -0.95 -6.39 25.64
CA LEU A 142 0.16 -5.44 25.75
C LEU A 142 -0.01 -4.69 27.07
N ASN A 143 0.95 -4.82 27.99
CA ASN A 143 0.85 -4.23 29.34
C ASN A 143 -0.46 -4.55 30.08
N GLY A 144 -1.00 -5.76 29.91
CA GLY A 144 -2.26 -6.20 30.52
C GLY A 144 -3.53 -5.76 29.77
N TYR A 145 -3.42 -4.97 28.71
CA TYR A 145 -4.55 -4.58 27.87
C TYR A 145 -4.72 -5.53 26.69
N ASP A 146 -5.94 -6.03 26.48
CA ASP A 146 -6.31 -6.76 25.27
C ASP A 146 -6.28 -5.80 24.08
N VAL A 147 -5.14 -5.77 23.39
CA VAL A 147 -4.91 -4.95 22.20
C VAL A 147 -5.37 -5.66 20.92
N PHE A 148 -6.00 -6.81 21.05
CA PHE A 148 -6.63 -7.47 19.92
C PHE A 148 -7.96 -6.79 19.55
N SER A 149 -8.28 -6.81 18.24
CA SER A 149 -9.52 -6.26 17.69
C SER A 149 -9.71 -4.76 17.99
N ALA A 150 -10.91 -4.22 17.81
CA ALA A 150 -11.26 -2.82 18.09
C ALA A 150 -11.21 -2.46 19.58
N LYS A 151 -10.90 -3.41 20.49
CA LYS A 151 -10.95 -3.21 21.95
C LYS A 151 -9.91 -2.22 22.45
N TRP A 152 -8.77 -2.09 21.78
CA TRP A 152 -7.77 -1.05 22.10
C TRP A 152 -8.37 0.35 22.11
N ARG A 153 -9.44 0.63 21.33
CA ARG A 153 -10.11 1.94 21.33
C ARG A 153 -10.68 2.29 22.69
N ASN A 154 -11.14 1.29 23.44
CA ASN A 154 -11.69 1.47 24.78
C ASN A 154 -10.60 1.64 25.84
N SER A 155 -9.32 1.41 25.50
CA SER A 155 -8.17 1.58 26.40
C SER A 155 -7.43 2.90 26.19
N LEU A 156 -7.89 3.75 25.27
CA LEU A 156 -7.34 5.08 24.98
C LEU A 156 -8.28 6.22 25.41
N LEU A 157 -9.34 5.88 26.16
CA LEU A 157 -10.23 6.81 26.86
C LEU A 157 -9.98 6.67 28.37
#